data_AF-A0A7C4ZI51-F1
#
_entry.id   AF-A0A7C4ZI51-F1
#
_cell.length_a   1.000
_cell.length_b   1.000
_cell.length_c   1.000
_cell.angle_alpha   90.00
_cell.angle_beta   90.00
_cell.angle_gamma   90.00
#
_symmetry.space_group_name_H-M   'P 1'
#
loop_
_entity.id
_entity.type
_entity.pdbx_description
1 polymer ?
#
loop_
_entity_poly.entity_id
_entity_poly.type
_entity_poly.pdbx_seq_one_letter_code
_entity_poly.pdbx_strand_id
1 'polypeptide(L)'
;MAWQRLTISILQLLLKAGKGSSWPPWGLQGGLALLFAFVWFFLSLFILAVVLYLAGIIVVGRKRALLSDAFIIALLGTVLTMLFVLFIPYPLITLILSLLVWLILIKRLYETGWLGAIAVGILAILIYLAILLLLAFAFHIFEKIIEWLRSIYPL
;
A
#
# COMPACT_ATOMS: atom_id res chain seq x y z
N MET A 1 29.01 -12.46 -18.25
CA MET A 1 28.82 -12.88 -16.84
C MET A 1 28.45 -11.74 -15.86
N ALA A 2 28.77 -10.47 -16.12
CA ALA A 2 28.43 -9.35 -15.23
C ALA A 2 26.91 -9.05 -15.15
N TRP A 3 26.17 -9.25 -16.24
CA TRP A 3 24.73 -8.96 -16.33
C TRP A 3 23.85 -9.79 -15.39
N GLN A 4 24.19 -11.06 -15.15
CA GLN A 4 23.44 -11.91 -14.20
C GLN A 4 23.63 -11.47 -12.74
N ARG A 5 24.78 -10.88 -12.40
CA ARG A 5 25.04 -10.40 -11.04
C ARG A 5 24.23 -9.14 -10.74
N LEU A 6 24.09 -8.26 -11.74
CA LEU A 6 23.30 -7.03 -11.59
C LEU A 6 21.79 -7.33 -11.44
N THR A 7 21.25 -8.27 -12.21
CA THR A 7 19.84 -8.65 -12.10
C THR A 7 19.52 -9.30 -10.75
N ILE A 8 20.42 -10.15 -10.24
CA ILE A 8 20.27 -10.76 -8.92
C ILE A 8 20.36 -9.71 -7.81
N SER A 9 21.27 -8.73 -7.90
CA SER A 9 21.39 -7.66 -6.91
C SER A 9 20.15 -6.77 -6.88
N ILE A 10 19.62 -6.38 -8.04
CA ILE A 10 18.39 -5.58 -8.13
C ILE A 10 17.20 -6.38 -7.62
N LEU A 11 17.11 -7.67 -7.95
CA LEU A 11 16.06 -8.55 -7.46
C LEU A 11 16.14 -8.75 -5.94
N GLN A 12 17.33 -8.89 -5.36
CA GLN A 12 17.52 -8.97 -3.92
C GLN A 12 17.20 -7.65 -3.22
N LEU A 13 17.49 -6.50 -3.84
CA LEU A 13 17.16 -5.18 -3.32
C LEU A 13 15.64 -4.95 -3.33
N LEU A 14 14.95 -5.41 -4.38
CA LEU A 14 13.49 -5.41 -4.47
C LEU A 14 12.84 -6.41 -3.50
N LEU A 15 13.43 -7.60 -3.32
CA LEU A 15 12.94 -8.58 -2.34
C LEU A 15 13.17 -8.11 -0.89
N LYS A 16 14.27 -7.42 -0.60
CA LYS A 16 14.50 -6.78 0.71
C LYS A 16 13.58 -5.59 0.94
N ALA A 17 13.27 -4.81 -0.10
CA ALA A 17 12.28 -3.73 0.00
C ALA A 17 10.87 -4.28 0.33
N GLY A 18 10.52 -5.48 -0.16
CA GLY A 18 9.27 -6.17 0.21
C GLY A 18 9.32 -6.96 1.53
N LYS A 19 10.52 -7.27 2.05
CA LYS A 19 10.77 -8.10 3.24
C LYS A 19 11.50 -7.30 4.34
N GLY A 20 11.36 -5.99 4.30
CA GLY A 20 12.15 -5.01 5.06
C GLY A 20 11.34 -4.35 6.17
N SER A 21 10.51 -5.12 6.86
CA SER A 21 9.89 -4.62 8.07
C SER A 21 9.64 -5.83 8.97
N SER A 22 10.55 -6.07 9.90
CA SER A 22 10.32 -6.92 11.07
C SER A 22 9.19 -6.28 11.88
N TRP A 23 7.97 -6.48 11.41
CA TRP A 23 6.75 -5.95 12.01
C TRP A 23 6.09 -7.10 12.77
N PRO A 24 5.81 -6.92 14.07
CA PRO A 24 5.95 -5.70 14.87
C PRO A 24 7.39 -5.41 15.35
N PRO A 25 7.85 -4.14 15.35
CA PRO A 25 9.22 -3.75 15.70
C PRO A 25 9.55 -3.83 17.20
N TRP A 26 8.64 -4.32 18.05
CA TRP A 26 8.72 -4.25 19.51
C TRP A 26 8.83 -5.60 20.22
N GLY A 27 9.10 -6.70 19.52
CA GLY A 27 9.24 -8.02 20.14
C GLY A 27 8.00 -8.51 20.92
N LEU A 28 6.81 -7.98 20.61
CA LEU A 28 5.55 -8.36 21.23
C LEU A 28 5.26 -9.84 20.93
N GLN A 29 5.26 -10.69 21.95
CA GLN A 29 4.91 -12.11 21.84
C GLN A 29 3.49 -12.36 22.37
N GLY A 30 2.72 -13.22 21.70
CA GLY A 30 1.37 -13.63 22.12
C GLY A 30 0.22 -12.77 21.58
N GLY A 31 -0.90 -12.72 22.32
CA GLY A 31 -2.17 -12.14 21.86
C GLY A 31 -2.14 -10.64 21.53
N LEU A 32 -1.25 -9.87 22.16
CA LEU A 32 -1.07 -8.44 21.87
C LEU A 32 -0.53 -8.20 20.46
N ALA A 33 0.30 -9.10 19.95
CA ALA A 33 0.81 -9.02 18.58
C ALA A 33 -0.31 -9.20 17.54
N LEU A 34 -1.28 -10.07 17.83
CA LEU A 34 -2.43 -10.31 16.98
C LEU A 34 -3.35 -9.08 16.94
N LEU A 35 -3.64 -8.47 18.10
CA LEU A 35 -4.42 -7.23 18.16
C LEU A 35 -3.75 -6.11 17.37
N PHE A 36 -2.43 -5.95 17.53
CA PHE A 36 -1.67 -4.95 16.78
C PHE A 36 -1.69 -5.21 15.27
N ALA A 37 -1.48 -6.46 14.84
CA ALA A 37 -1.56 -6.83 13.43
C ALA A 37 -2.96 -6.58 12.86
N PHE A 38 -4.00 -6.85 13.64
CA PHE A 38 -5.39 -6.58 13.26
C PHE A 38 -5.60 -5.08 13.06
N VAL A 39 -5.26 -4.25 14.05
CA VAL A 39 -5.38 -2.79 13.95
C VAL A 39 -4.59 -2.25 12.76
N TRP A 40 -3.37 -2.72 12.55
CA TRP A 40 -2.52 -2.33 11.42
C TRP A 40 -3.13 -2.71 10.06
N PHE A 41 -3.72 -3.90 9.97
CA PHE A 41 -4.42 -4.36 8.78
C PHE A 41 -5.60 -3.46 8.44
N PHE A 42 -6.46 -3.14 9.43
CA PHE A 42 -7.60 -2.24 9.22
C PHE A 42 -7.17 -0.81 8.88
N LEU A 43 -6.11 -0.30 9.53
CA LEU A 43 -5.56 1.01 9.21
C LEU A 43 -5.03 1.07 7.77
N SER A 44 -4.31 0.03 7.34
CA SER A 44 -3.80 -0.10 5.97
C SER A 44 -4.95 -0.18 4.95
N LEU A 45 -5.99 -0.97 5.24
CA LEU A 45 -7.20 -1.03 4.41
C LEU A 45 -7.90 0.32 4.32
N PHE A 46 -8.00 1.05 5.45
CA PHE A 46 -8.63 2.36 5.48
C PHE A 46 -7.88 3.37 4.63
N ILE A 47 -6.55 3.45 4.77
CA ILE A 47 -5.69 4.32 3.95
C ILE A 47 -5.87 3.98 2.47
N LEU A 48 -5.82 2.71 2.11
CA LEU A 48 -5.95 2.26 0.72
C LEU A 48 -7.34 2.58 0.15
N ALA A 49 -8.39 2.38 0.92
CA ALA A 49 -9.75 2.75 0.54
C ALA A 49 -9.88 4.27 0.30
N VAL A 50 -9.31 5.11 1.17
CA VAL A 50 -9.31 6.57 1.01
C VAL A 50 -8.56 6.98 -0.26
N VAL A 51 -7.39 6.39 -0.52
CA VAL A 51 -6.60 6.66 -1.73
C VAL A 51 -7.38 6.29 -3.00
N LEU A 52 -7.97 5.09 -3.03
CA LEU A 52 -8.77 4.63 -4.16
C LEU A 52 -10.05 5.45 -4.34
N TYR A 53 -10.66 5.92 -3.25
CA TYR A 53 -11.84 6.77 -3.28
C TYR A 53 -11.51 8.13 -3.89
N LEU A 54 -10.44 8.79 -3.44
CA LEU A 54 -9.98 10.05 -4.03
C LEU A 54 -9.63 9.86 -5.51
N ALA A 55 -8.90 8.80 -5.85
CA ALA A 55 -8.55 8.50 -7.23
C ALA A 55 -9.80 8.29 -8.10
N GLY A 56 -10.77 7.52 -7.60
CA GLY A 56 -12.03 7.25 -8.28
C GLY A 56 -12.86 8.51 -8.50
N ILE A 57 -12.95 9.39 -7.49
CA ILE A 57 -13.67 10.67 -7.63
C ILE A 57 -13.03 11.55 -8.70
N ILE A 58 -11.70 11.66 -8.73
CA ILE A 58 -11.01 12.55 -9.65
C ILE A 58 -11.14 12.05 -11.09
N VAL A 59 -11.03 10.74 -11.33
CA VAL A 59 -11.04 10.17 -12.69
C VAL A 59 -12.45 9.95 -13.23
N VAL A 60 -13.35 9.44 -12.39
CA VAL A 60 -14.67 8.91 -12.81
C VAL A 60 -15.81 9.82 -12.38
N GLY A 61 -15.60 10.60 -11.33
CA GLY A 61 -16.59 11.47 -10.73
C GLY A 61 -17.35 10.82 -9.57
N ARG A 62 -17.82 11.68 -8.66
CA ARG A 62 -18.53 11.31 -7.42
C ARG A 62 -19.78 10.43 -7.61
N LYS A 63 -20.40 10.45 -8.79
CA LYS A 63 -21.62 9.68 -9.06
C LYS A 63 -21.36 8.17 -9.22
N ARG A 64 -20.12 7.78 -9.53
CA ARG A 64 -19.75 6.37 -9.78
C ARG A 64 -18.69 5.82 -8.82
N ALA A 65 -17.96 6.69 -8.12
CA ALA A 65 -16.96 6.29 -7.13
C ALA A 65 -17.51 6.53 -5.72
N LEU A 66 -18.14 5.51 -5.12
CA LEU A 66 -18.58 5.54 -3.73
C LEU A 66 -17.47 5.06 -2.79
N LEU A 67 -17.49 5.53 -1.54
CA LEU A 67 -16.54 5.10 -0.52
C LEU A 67 -16.69 3.61 -0.19
N SER A 68 -17.92 3.09 -0.23
CA SER A 68 -18.21 1.66 -0.06
C SER A 68 -17.55 0.83 -1.15
N ASP A 69 -17.59 1.27 -2.40
CA ASP A 69 -16.96 0.59 -3.52
C ASP A 69 -15.43 0.58 -3.36
N ALA A 70 -14.85 1.72 -2.98
CA ALA A 70 -13.42 1.85 -2.70
C ALA A 70 -12.97 0.91 -1.58
N PHE A 71 -13.78 0.79 -0.52
CA PHE A 71 -13.51 -0.12 0.59
C PHE A 71 -13.57 -1.59 0.17
N ILE A 72 -14.57 -1.97 -0.65
CA ILE A 72 -14.67 -3.33 -1.19
C ILE A 72 -13.48 -3.63 -2.11
N ILE A 73 -13.07 -2.69 -2.96
CA ILE A 73 -11.88 -2.84 -3.81
C ILE A 73 -10.64 -3.06 -2.93
N ALA A 74 -10.43 -2.22 -1.92
CA ALA A 74 -9.28 -2.34 -1.01
C ALA A 74 -9.28 -3.70 -0.29
N LEU A 75 -10.42 -4.11 0.26
CA LEU A 75 -10.53 -5.35 1.02
C LEU A 75 -10.34 -6.58 0.12
N LEU A 76 -11.08 -6.68 -0.99
CA LEU A 76 -10.95 -7.80 -1.92
C LEU A 76 -9.58 -7.81 -2.60
N GLY A 77 -9.06 -6.66 -3.01
CA GLY A 77 -7.75 -6.53 -3.64
C GLY A 77 -6.63 -7.02 -2.73
N THR A 78 -6.64 -6.63 -1.46
CA THR A 78 -5.65 -7.08 -0.47
C THR A 78 -5.79 -8.57 -0.17
N VAL A 79 -7.01 -9.07 0.08
CA VAL A 79 -7.24 -10.49 0.39
C VAL A 79 -6.88 -11.38 -0.80
N LEU A 80 -7.29 -11.03 -2.02
CA LEU A 80 -6.98 -11.79 -3.22
C LEU A 80 -5.48 -11.79 -3.52
N THR A 81 -4.80 -10.64 -3.35
CA THR A 81 -3.35 -10.56 -3.51
C THR A 81 -2.64 -11.45 -2.50
N MET A 82 -3.08 -11.45 -1.24
CA MET A 82 -2.52 -12.32 -0.20
C MET A 82 -2.72 -13.80 -0.54
N LEU A 83 -3.91 -14.19 -1.01
CA LEU A 83 -4.17 -15.55 -1.48
C LEU A 83 -3.25 -15.94 -2.63
N PHE A 84 -3.07 -15.08 -3.64
CA PHE A 84 -2.19 -15.39 -4.75
C PHE A 84 -0.73 -15.55 -4.32
N VAL A 85 -0.24 -14.71 -3.41
CA VAL A 85 1.12 -14.84 -2.85
C VAL A 85 1.29 -16.16 -2.08
N LEU A 86 0.25 -16.63 -1.39
CA LEU A 86 0.30 -17.85 -0.60
C LEU A 86 0.20 -19.13 -1.45
N PHE A 87 -0.61 -19.11 -2.52
CA PHE A 87 -0.85 -20.27 -3.38
C PHE A 87 0.11 -20.36 -4.58
N ILE A 88 0.65 -19.24 -5.07
CA ILE A 88 1.47 -19.20 -6.29
C ILE A 88 2.92 -18.85 -5.92
N PRO A 89 3.87 -19.79 -6.07
CA PRO A 89 5.27 -19.57 -5.68
C PRO A 89 6.06 -18.70 -6.65
N TYR A 90 5.47 -18.28 -7.79
CA TYR A 90 6.11 -17.47 -8.82
C TYR A 90 5.75 -15.98 -8.67
N PRO A 91 6.66 -15.12 -8.14
CA PRO A 91 6.33 -13.75 -7.78
C PRO A 91 5.89 -12.89 -8.97
N LEU A 92 6.48 -13.10 -10.15
CA LEU A 92 6.15 -12.34 -11.37
C LEU A 92 4.73 -12.62 -11.85
N ILE A 93 4.31 -13.89 -11.82
CA ILE A 93 2.97 -14.31 -12.23
C ILE A 93 1.95 -13.73 -11.24
N THR A 94 2.23 -13.86 -9.94
CA THR A 94 1.40 -13.31 -8.86
C THR A 94 1.23 -11.80 -8.98
N LEU A 95 2.29 -11.06 -9.33
CA LEU A 95 2.24 -9.61 -9.50
C LEU A 95 1.31 -9.23 -10.67
N ILE A 96 1.45 -9.88 -11.82
CA ILE A 96 0.61 -9.63 -12.98
C ILE A 96 -0.86 -9.97 -12.68
N LEU A 97 -1.12 -11.13 -12.05
CA LEU A 97 -2.47 -11.55 -11.66
C LEU A 97 -3.09 -10.57 -10.67
N SER A 98 -2.34 -10.15 -9.64
CA SER A 98 -2.78 -9.16 -8.68
C SER A 98 -3.15 -7.87 -9.40
N LEU A 99 -2.27 -7.35 -10.26
CA LEU A 99 -2.50 -6.09 -10.98
C LEU A 99 -3.74 -6.17 -11.89
N LEU A 100 -3.95 -7.30 -12.57
CA LEU A 100 -5.17 -7.57 -13.34
C LEU A 100 -6.43 -7.62 -12.46
N VAL A 101 -6.36 -8.28 -11.31
CA VAL A 101 -7.47 -8.36 -10.36
C VAL A 101 -7.84 -6.98 -9.85
N TRP A 102 -6.85 -6.19 -9.42
CA TRP A 102 -7.05 -4.80 -9.01
C TRP A 102 -7.76 -3.98 -10.10
N LEU A 103 -7.32 -4.08 -11.35
CA LEU A 103 -7.96 -3.41 -12.49
C LEU A 103 -9.41 -3.88 -12.72
N ILE A 104 -9.65 -5.18 -12.68
CA ILE A 104 -10.98 -5.77 -12.87
C ILE A 104 -11.94 -5.35 -11.74
N LEU A 105 -11.46 -5.32 -10.50
CA LEU A 105 -12.21 -4.86 -9.34
C LEU A 105 -12.61 -3.39 -9.52
N ILE A 106 -11.66 -2.51 -9.85
CA ILE A 106 -11.91 -1.09 -10.10
C ILE A 106 -12.93 -0.94 -11.23
N LYS A 107 -12.71 -1.61 -12.36
CA LYS A 107 -13.60 -1.54 -13.52
C LYS A 107 -15.03 -1.92 -13.17
N ARG A 108 -15.21 -3.02 -12.43
CA ARG A 108 -16.53 -3.56 -12.08
C ARG A 108 -17.23 -2.73 -11.01
N LEU A 109 -16.50 -2.27 -9.99
CA LEU A 109 -17.10 -1.57 -8.84
C LEU A 109 -17.30 -0.08 -9.11
N TYR A 110 -16.42 0.57 -9.87
CA TYR A 110 -16.60 1.98 -10.26
C TYR A 110 -17.36 2.16 -11.59
N GLU A 111 -17.86 1.06 -12.18
CA GLU A 111 -18.61 1.05 -13.44
C GLU A 111 -17.92 1.86 -14.57
N THR A 112 -16.62 1.64 -14.72
CA THR A 112 -15.79 2.38 -15.69
C THR A 112 -15.40 1.54 -16.89
N GLY A 113 -15.03 2.23 -17.98
CA GLY A 113 -14.28 1.60 -19.06
C GLY A 113 -12.87 1.18 -18.60
N TRP A 114 -12.19 0.42 -19.46
CA TRP A 114 -10.80 -0.03 -19.23
C TRP A 114 -9.83 1.14 -19.02
N LEU A 115 -9.97 2.22 -19.80
CA LEU A 115 -9.16 3.42 -19.65
C LEU A 115 -9.37 4.12 -18.30
N GLY A 116 -10.62 4.15 -17.81
CA GLY A 116 -10.93 4.70 -16.49
C GLY A 116 -10.29 3.90 -15.38
N ALA A 117 -10.35 2.57 -15.44
CA ALA A 117 -9.73 1.71 -14.43
C ALA A 117 -8.20 1.86 -14.38
N ILE A 118 -7.55 1.93 -15.55
CA ILE A 118 -6.10 2.19 -15.64
C ILE A 118 -5.76 3.56 -15.05
N ALA A 119 -6.50 4.61 -15.43
CA ALA A 119 -6.29 5.96 -14.93
C ALA A 119 -6.47 6.06 -13.41
N VAL A 120 -7.48 5.39 -12.85
CA VAL A 120 -7.67 5.29 -11.39
C VAL A 120 -6.48 4.59 -10.74
N GLY A 121 -6.01 3.47 -11.30
CA GLY A 121 -4.85 2.75 -10.77
C GLY A 121 -3.58 3.61 -10.74
N ILE A 122 -3.30 4.31 -11.85
CA ILE A 122 -2.15 5.24 -11.94
C ILE A 122 -2.31 6.39 -10.94
N LEU A 123 -3.50 6.99 -10.87
CA LEU A 123 -3.76 8.10 -9.96
C LEU A 123 -3.68 7.68 -8.48
N ALA A 124 -4.14 6.47 -8.15
CA ALA A 124 -4.00 5.91 -6.81
C ALA A 124 -2.52 5.78 -6.41
N ILE A 125 -1.65 5.34 -7.33
CA ILE A 125 -0.21 5.30 -7.08
C ILE A 125 0.34 6.71 -6.81
N LEU A 126 -0.06 7.70 -7.62
CA LEU A 126 0.38 9.09 -7.42
C LEU A 126 -0.09 9.69 -6.09
N ILE A 127 -1.35 9.46 -5.71
CA ILE A 127 -1.90 9.93 -4.43
C ILE A 127 -1.20 9.23 -3.26
N TYR A 128 -0.97 7.92 -3.36
CA TYR A 128 -0.24 7.19 -2.33
C TYR A 128 1.18 7.73 -2.16
N LEU A 129 1.88 8.00 -3.26
CA LEU A 129 3.22 8.60 -3.24
C LEU A 129 3.21 10.01 -2.60
N ALA A 130 2.19 10.82 -2.90
CA ALA A 130 2.02 12.14 -2.29
C ALA A 130 1.79 12.04 -0.76
N ILE A 131 0.98 11.07 -0.30
CA ILE A 131 0.77 10.81 1.13
C ILE A 131 2.08 10.40 1.80
N LEU A 132 2.87 9.52 1.18
CA LEU A 132 4.18 9.13 1.72
C LEU A 132 5.14 10.32 1.83
N LEU A 133 5.14 11.21 0.85
CA LEU A 133 5.95 12.43 0.87
C LEU A 133 5.53 13.35 2.04
N LEU A 134 4.22 13.57 2.21
CA LEU A 134 3.66 14.35 3.31
C LEU A 134 4.03 13.75 4.67
N LEU A 135 3.94 12.42 4.78
CA LEU A 135 4.24 11.71 6.02
C LEU A 135 5.74 11.80 6.34
N ALA A 136 6.62 11.60 5.35
CA ALA A 136 8.05 11.75 5.52
C ALA A 136 8.44 13.18 5.96
N PHE A 137 7.79 14.18 5.36
CA PHE A 137 7.99 15.58 5.75
C PHE A 137 7.52 15.87 7.17
N ALA A 138 6.35 15.33 7.56
CA ALA A 138 5.83 15.45 8.92
C ALA A 138 6.77 14.81 9.96
N PHE A 139 7.29 13.61 9.67
CA PHE A 139 8.29 12.96 10.53
C PHE A 139 9.57 13.80 10.65
N HIS A 140 10.05 14.37 9.55
CA HIS A 140 11.24 15.23 9.59
C HIS A 140 11.05 16.47 10.48
N ILE A 141 9.88 17.11 10.42
CA ILE A 141 9.55 18.23 11.31
C ILE A 141 9.49 17.77 12.77
N PHE A 142 8.85 16.62 13.01
CA PHE A 142 8.70 16.06 14.34
C PHE A 142 10.05 15.74 14.99
N GLU A 143 10.99 15.17 14.24
CA GLU A 143 12.37 14.93 14.69
C GLU A 143 13.05 16.23 15.14
N LYS A 144 12.96 17.30 14.34
CA LYS A 144 13.52 18.60 14.73
C LYS A 144 12.89 19.17 15.99
N ILE A 145 11.58 19.00 16.17
CA ILE A 145 10.88 19.44 17.39
C ILE A 145 11.39 18.67 18.60
N ILE A 146 11.59 17.35 18.47
CA ILE A 146 12.15 16.52 19.55
C ILE A 146 13.58 16.94 19.89
N GLU A 147 14.42 17.18 18.89
CA GLU A 147 15.79 17.67 19.10
C GLU A 147 15.81 19.01 19.83
N TRP A 148 14.97 19.95 19.41
CA TRP A 148 14.82 21.23 20.08
C TRP A 148 14.34 21.05 21.54
N LEU A 149 13.35 20.19 21.78
CA LEU A 149 12.84 19.91 23.13
C LEU A 149 13.92 19.29 24.03
N ARG A 150 14.73 18.35 23.51
CA ARG A 150 15.84 17.72 24.22
C ARG A 150 16.95 18.71 24.60
N SER A 151 17.13 19.77 23.79
CA SER A 151 18.10 20.82 24.11
C SER A 151 17.64 21.73 25.25
N ILE A 152 16.32 21.89 25.45
CA ILE A 152 15.74 22.69 26.55
C ILE A 152 15.64 21.86 27.84
N TYR A 153 15.27 20.59 27.73
CA TYR A 153 15.17 19.68 28.87
C TYR A 153 16.11 18.50 28.64
N PRO A 154 17.32 18.51 29.24
CA PRO A 154 18.20 17.35 29.23
C PRO A 154 17.60 16.29 30.17
N LEU A 155 16.69 15.49 29.62
CA LEU A 155 16.19 14.25 30.22
C LEU A 155 17.18 13.11 29.98
#